data_AF-A0A849ZYR9-F1
#
_entry.id   AF-A0A849ZYR9-F1
#
_cell.length_a   1.000
_cell.length_b   1.000
_cell.length_c   1.000
_cell.angle_alpha   90.00
_cell.angle_beta   90.00
_cell.angle_gamma   90.00
#
_symmetry.space_group_name_H-M   'P 1'
#
loop_
_entity.id
_entity.type
_entity.pdbx_description
1 polymer ?
#
loop_
_entity_poly.entity_id
_entity_poly.type
_entity_poly.pdbx_seq_one_letter_code
_entity_poly.pdbx_strand_id
1 'polypeptide(L)'
;MRVPLLGAVGVLQTVPSLAMLAFLLAVFQKIGTTPAVLALTLYALLPLRAQHFLAQPQWQGEILGIRKVVASGLVTPHYFGGVDNLILALDYGAEFLAGDFLGLSALPQFAAQLDQQFPWPATALAGLGVILLWRRRPREAGLLTVSAVFSLWAALRFLAAVGEDGDNFIPLYLLMGAWLAVAMAWVLESGQRWLRPPWPQRLLLLLLILLPLWNMARGWPLALQRRQVDVRAQAAALLAQPLPTGALLAGEWAAVTPLRYLQRVEGLRPDLWIVATDVAGEQVLWQRAMAADAPYFLLRRSQGRLWLLPAVTVTDAAAISHPDSRRLNDQVRWLGYDLAPASPQPGQTLALTLFWGVDATPTQAWSTFIHLLDAQGEKVAQVDRTPLADHYPPPQWQPGQVLADAYELTLPAGLAAGRYQLVFGAYRGDERFDWTDGLSTQPLAEIVIAP
;
A
#
# COMPACT_ATOMS: atom_id res chain seq x y z
N MET A 1 -30.60 -6.93 -21.41
CA MET A 1 -29.93 -8.24 -21.25
C MET A 1 -28.41 -8.17 -21.05
N ARG A 2 -27.65 -7.25 -21.67
CA ARG A 2 -26.17 -7.23 -21.60
C ARG A 2 -25.57 -6.81 -20.24
N VAL A 3 -26.15 -5.82 -19.56
CA VAL A 3 -25.65 -5.29 -18.28
C VAL A 3 -25.65 -6.31 -17.14
N PRO A 4 -26.74 -7.06 -16.86
CA PRO A 4 -26.73 -8.04 -15.77
C PRO A 4 -25.78 -9.22 -16.04
N LEU A 5 -25.60 -9.62 -17.30
CA LEU A 5 -24.62 -10.65 -17.67
C LEU A 5 -23.18 -10.17 -17.42
N LEU A 6 -22.85 -8.94 -17.82
CA LEU A 6 -21.54 -8.34 -17.56
C LEU A 6 -21.29 -8.12 -16.07
N GLY A 7 -22.34 -7.80 -15.30
CA GLY A 7 -22.29 -7.75 -13.84
C GLY A 7 -21.97 -9.11 -13.23
N ALA A 8 -22.65 -10.17 -13.66
CA ALA A 8 -22.39 -11.54 -13.20
C ALA A 8 -20.97 -12.01 -13.55
N VAL A 9 -20.48 -11.74 -14.76
CA VAL A 9 -19.09 -12.02 -15.15
C VAL A 9 -18.10 -11.19 -14.31
N GLY A 10 -18.46 -9.96 -13.97
CA GLY A 10 -17.69 -9.09 -13.07
C GLY A 10 -17.62 -9.59 -11.62
N VAL A 11 -18.55 -10.43 -11.17
CA VAL A 11 -18.48 -11.12 -9.87
C VAL A 11 -17.65 -12.40 -10.00
N LEU A 12 -17.83 -13.16 -11.08
CA LEU A 12 -17.06 -14.38 -11.33
C LEU A 12 -15.55 -14.12 -11.41
N GLN A 13 -15.11 -13.00 -11.99
CA GLN A 13 -13.68 -12.62 -12.03
C GLN A 13 -13.06 -12.41 -10.64
N THR A 14 -13.88 -12.06 -9.64
CA THR A 14 -13.40 -11.79 -8.27
C THR A 14 -13.26 -13.04 -7.44
N VAL A 15 -13.75 -14.18 -7.94
CA VAL A 15 -13.57 -15.49 -7.31
C VAL A 15 -12.27 -16.09 -7.87
N PRO A 16 -11.22 -16.29 -7.05
CA PRO A 16 -10.01 -16.96 -7.49
C PRO A 16 -10.34 -18.34 -8.08
N SER A 17 -9.59 -18.78 -9.09
CA SER A 17 -9.86 -20.04 -9.81
C SER A 17 -9.96 -21.25 -8.89
N LEU A 18 -9.14 -21.25 -7.84
CA LEU A 18 -9.13 -22.26 -6.79
C LEU A 18 -10.43 -22.25 -5.95
N ALA A 19 -10.96 -21.08 -5.64
CA ALA A 19 -12.21 -20.93 -4.89
C ALA A 19 -13.43 -21.32 -5.74
N MET A 20 -13.39 -20.99 -7.04
CA MET A 20 -14.39 -21.46 -8.00
C MET A 20 -14.38 -22.98 -8.10
N LEU A 21 -13.19 -23.58 -8.24
CA LEU A 21 -13.04 -25.02 -8.29
C LEU A 21 -13.53 -25.67 -6.99
N ALA A 22 -13.16 -25.15 -5.82
CA ALA A 22 -13.63 -25.65 -4.53
C ALA A 22 -15.16 -25.57 -4.39
N PHE A 23 -15.78 -24.46 -4.81
CA PHE A 23 -17.23 -24.30 -4.83
C PHE A 23 -17.89 -25.33 -5.76
N LEU A 24 -17.36 -25.50 -6.97
CA LEU A 24 -17.87 -26.48 -7.92
C LEU A 24 -17.69 -27.92 -7.41
N LEU A 25 -16.56 -28.24 -6.79
CA LEU A 25 -16.33 -29.53 -6.15
C LEU A 25 -17.32 -29.79 -5.01
N ALA A 26 -17.66 -28.77 -4.21
CA ALA A 26 -18.65 -28.88 -3.15
C ALA A 26 -20.07 -29.08 -3.70
N VAL A 27 -20.46 -28.35 -4.76
CA VAL A 27 -21.78 -28.47 -5.40
C VAL A 27 -21.93 -29.82 -6.10
N PHE A 28 -20.92 -30.27 -6.85
CA PHE A 28 -20.98 -31.51 -7.61
C PHE A 28 -20.57 -32.75 -6.79
N GLN A 29 -20.05 -32.56 -5.57
CA GLN A 29 -19.49 -33.57 -4.66
C GLN A 29 -18.50 -34.56 -5.34
N LYS A 30 -17.88 -34.15 -6.45
CA LYS A 30 -17.04 -35.01 -7.29
C LYS A 30 -15.93 -34.20 -7.95
N ILE A 31 -14.74 -34.77 -7.97
CA ILE A 31 -13.65 -34.33 -8.85
C ILE A 31 -13.92 -34.98 -10.22
N GLY A 32 -13.95 -34.18 -11.30
CA GLY A 32 -14.25 -34.72 -12.63
C GLY A 32 -14.22 -33.69 -13.76
N THR A 33 -14.46 -34.18 -14.98
CA THR A 33 -14.47 -33.38 -16.20
C THR A 33 -15.54 -32.30 -16.20
N THR A 34 -16.72 -32.55 -15.64
CA THR A 34 -17.83 -31.57 -15.65
C THR A 34 -17.53 -30.29 -14.86
N PRO A 35 -17.09 -30.34 -13.57
CA PRO A 35 -16.63 -29.14 -12.86
C PRO A 35 -15.50 -28.41 -13.58
N ALA A 36 -14.55 -29.15 -14.16
CA ALA A 36 -13.40 -28.57 -14.86
C ALA A 36 -13.83 -27.85 -16.15
N VAL A 37 -14.67 -28.48 -16.99
CA VAL A 37 -15.21 -27.88 -18.22
C VAL A 37 -16.05 -26.65 -17.89
N LEU A 38 -16.87 -26.71 -16.83
CA LEU A 38 -17.66 -25.55 -16.41
C LEU A 38 -16.76 -24.40 -15.91
N ALA A 39 -15.76 -24.69 -15.08
CA ALA A 39 -14.78 -23.69 -14.64
C ALA A 39 -14.05 -23.06 -15.85
N LEU A 40 -13.53 -23.87 -16.77
CA LEU A 40 -12.85 -23.39 -17.97
C LEU A 40 -13.78 -22.56 -18.87
N THR A 41 -15.05 -22.95 -19.02
CA THR A 41 -16.05 -22.20 -19.78
C THR A 41 -16.34 -20.85 -19.14
N LEU A 42 -16.47 -20.80 -17.81
CA LEU A 42 -16.65 -19.54 -17.08
C LEU A 42 -15.41 -18.65 -17.20
N TYR A 43 -14.21 -19.23 -17.16
CA TYR A 43 -12.94 -18.51 -17.37
C TYR A 43 -12.81 -17.97 -18.80
N ALA A 44 -13.31 -18.68 -19.81
CA ALA A 44 -13.35 -18.23 -21.19
C ALA A 44 -14.23 -16.97 -21.41
N LEU A 45 -15.10 -16.61 -20.45
CA LEU A 45 -15.86 -15.36 -20.49
C LEU A 45 -15.00 -14.12 -20.23
N LEU A 46 -13.85 -14.25 -19.56
CA LEU A 46 -12.94 -13.14 -19.29
C LEU A 46 -12.41 -12.48 -20.57
N PRO A 47 -11.82 -13.21 -21.54
CA PRO A 47 -11.36 -12.60 -22.78
C PRO A 47 -12.51 -12.05 -23.65
N LEU A 48 -13.68 -12.71 -23.66
CA LEU A 48 -14.86 -12.22 -24.37
C LEU A 48 -15.36 -10.88 -23.82
N ARG A 49 -15.33 -10.72 -22.49
CA ARG A 49 -15.66 -9.44 -21.84
C ARG A 49 -14.67 -8.34 -22.21
N ALA A 50 -13.38 -8.65 -22.28
CA ALA A 50 -12.38 -7.68 -22.72
C ALA A 50 -12.63 -7.22 -24.17
N GLN A 51 -12.90 -8.16 -25.08
CA GLN A 51 -13.24 -7.86 -26.47
C GLN A 51 -14.49 -6.97 -26.59
N HIS A 52 -15.49 -7.19 -25.73
CA HIS A 52 -16.68 -6.36 -25.68
C HIS A 52 -16.37 -4.90 -25.36
N PHE A 53 -15.53 -4.62 -24.36
CA PHE A 53 -15.16 -3.24 -24.02
C PHE A 53 -14.25 -2.60 -25.06
N LEU A 54 -13.36 -3.38 -25.69
CA LEU A 54 -12.51 -2.91 -26.79
C LEU A 54 -13.31 -2.43 -28.01
N ALA A 55 -14.46 -3.05 -28.26
CA ALA A 55 -15.34 -2.67 -29.36
C ALA A 55 -16.14 -1.38 -29.10
N GLN A 56 -16.18 -0.86 -27.87
CA GLN A 56 -16.96 0.34 -27.54
C GLN A 56 -16.19 1.63 -27.88
N PRO A 57 -16.78 2.56 -28.65
CA PRO A 57 -16.09 3.79 -29.08
C PRO A 57 -15.55 4.65 -27.93
N GLN A 58 -16.28 4.73 -26.81
CA GLN A 58 -15.88 5.54 -25.65
C GLN A 58 -14.57 5.10 -24.98
N TRP A 59 -14.15 3.84 -25.17
CA TRP A 59 -12.93 3.28 -24.61
C TRP A 59 -11.79 3.17 -25.63
N GLN A 60 -11.99 3.70 -26.84
CA GLN A 60 -10.96 3.76 -27.86
C GLN A 60 -9.98 4.91 -27.61
N GLY A 61 -8.73 4.70 -28.04
CA GLY A 61 -7.62 5.63 -27.84
C GLY A 61 -6.90 5.43 -26.51
N GLU A 62 -6.04 6.39 -26.20
CA GLU A 62 -5.12 6.33 -25.07
C GLU A 62 -5.18 7.61 -24.25
N ILE A 63 -4.80 7.51 -22.98
CA ILE A 63 -4.50 8.62 -22.10
C ILE A 63 -3.10 8.41 -21.54
N LEU A 64 -2.21 9.37 -21.79
CA LEU A 64 -0.80 9.29 -21.37
C LEU A 64 -0.15 7.95 -21.79
N GLY A 65 -0.45 7.51 -23.01
CA GLY A 65 0.03 6.24 -23.59
C GLY A 65 -0.47 4.97 -22.89
N ILE A 66 -1.54 5.07 -22.09
CA ILE A 66 -2.30 3.92 -21.57
C ILE A 66 -3.63 3.86 -22.31
N ARG A 67 -3.99 2.70 -22.86
CA ARG A 67 -5.30 2.48 -23.47
C ARG A 67 -6.42 2.85 -22.49
N LYS A 68 -7.41 3.64 -22.92
CA LYS A 68 -8.50 4.10 -22.04
C LYS A 68 -9.23 2.96 -21.35
N VAL A 69 -9.41 1.82 -22.03
CA VAL A 69 -10.00 0.60 -21.46
C VAL A 69 -9.19 -0.02 -20.31
N VAL A 70 -7.88 0.16 -20.32
CA VAL A 70 -6.96 -0.28 -19.27
C VAL A 70 -6.91 0.75 -18.14
N ALA A 71 -6.81 2.03 -18.49
CA ALA A 71 -6.84 3.13 -17.51
C ALA A 71 -8.13 3.11 -16.69
N SER A 72 -9.27 2.82 -17.32
CA SER A 72 -10.56 2.65 -16.63
C SER A 72 -10.66 1.36 -15.82
N GLY A 73 -9.67 0.46 -15.89
CA GLY A 73 -9.60 -0.81 -15.19
C GLY A 73 -10.67 -1.82 -15.64
N LEU A 74 -11.21 -1.68 -16.85
CA LEU A 74 -12.20 -2.61 -17.40
C LEU A 74 -11.52 -3.85 -17.99
N VAL A 75 -10.30 -3.66 -18.50
CA VAL A 75 -9.45 -4.71 -19.06
C VAL A 75 -8.07 -4.63 -18.43
N THR A 76 -7.52 -5.78 -18.04
CA THR A 76 -6.16 -5.89 -17.52
C THR A 76 -5.13 -5.62 -18.62
N PRO A 77 -4.02 -4.91 -18.36
CA PRO A 77 -2.95 -4.73 -19.35
C PRO A 77 -2.40 -6.08 -19.86
N HIS A 78 -2.41 -7.12 -19.01
CA HIS A 78 -1.96 -8.49 -19.35
C HIS A 78 -2.72 -9.10 -20.54
N TYR A 79 -3.94 -8.65 -20.80
CA TYR A 79 -4.73 -9.10 -21.94
C TYR A 79 -4.03 -8.86 -23.28
N PHE A 80 -3.22 -7.79 -23.38
CA PHE A 80 -2.52 -7.43 -24.60
C PHE A 80 -1.19 -8.18 -24.78
N GLY A 81 -0.70 -8.88 -23.75
CA GLY A 81 0.52 -9.69 -23.82
C GLY A 81 0.32 -11.08 -24.43
N GLY A 82 -0.89 -11.43 -24.86
CA GLY A 82 -1.23 -12.76 -25.36
C GLY A 82 -1.95 -13.64 -24.34
N VAL A 83 -2.47 -14.77 -24.81
CA VAL A 83 -3.25 -15.70 -23.96
C VAL A 83 -2.36 -16.40 -22.94
N ASP A 84 -1.13 -16.74 -23.32
CA ASP A 84 -0.08 -17.26 -22.47
C ASP A 84 0.25 -16.29 -21.33
N ASN A 85 0.44 -15.00 -21.62
CA ASN A 85 0.67 -14.00 -20.59
C ASN A 85 -0.58 -13.77 -19.72
N LEU A 86 -1.78 -13.78 -20.29
CA LEU A 86 -3.02 -13.63 -19.51
C LEU A 86 -3.22 -14.78 -18.50
N ILE A 87 -2.79 -15.99 -18.84
CA ILE A 87 -2.94 -17.18 -17.99
C ILE A 87 -1.79 -17.32 -17.00
N LEU A 88 -0.55 -17.12 -17.46
CA LEU A 88 0.66 -17.38 -16.67
C LEU A 88 1.23 -16.13 -16.01
N ALA A 89 0.74 -14.95 -16.38
CA ALA A 89 1.20 -13.65 -15.88
C ALA A 89 2.71 -13.46 -16.05
N LEU A 90 3.23 -13.84 -17.22
CA LEU A 90 4.66 -13.88 -17.56
C LEU A 90 5.34 -12.52 -17.39
N ASP A 91 4.62 -11.42 -17.58
CA ASP A 91 5.12 -10.05 -17.40
C ASP A 91 5.62 -9.78 -15.98
N TYR A 92 5.09 -10.45 -14.95
CA TYR A 92 5.61 -10.34 -13.57
C TYR A 92 6.90 -11.14 -13.35
N GLY A 93 7.20 -12.10 -14.22
CA GLY A 93 8.27 -13.08 -13.99
C GLY A 93 9.67 -12.45 -13.95
N ALA A 94 9.94 -11.47 -14.81
CA ALA A 94 11.29 -10.88 -14.92
C ALA A 94 11.69 -10.10 -13.66
N GLU A 95 10.80 -9.25 -13.14
CA GLU A 95 11.07 -8.47 -11.92
C GLU A 95 11.00 -9.33 -10.65
N PHE A 96 10.07 -10.30 -10.60
CA PHE A 96 9.95 -11.20 -9.47
C PHE A 96 11.17 -12.12 -9.31
N LEU A 97 11.86 -12.48 -10.40
CA LEU A 97 13.05 -13.34 -10.37
C LEU A 97 14.37 -12.56 -10.20
N ALA A 98 14.37 -11.23 -10.35
CA ALA A 98 15.55 -10.39 -10.16
C ALA A 98 15.82 -10.09 -8.67
N GLY A 99 17.08 -9.79 -8.30
CA GLY A 99 17.44 -9.34 -6.94
C GLY A 99 17.61 -10.47 -5.91
N ASP A 100 17.10 -10.27 -4.68
CA ASP A 100 17.11 -11.29 -3.60
C ASP A 100 16.14 -12.43 -3.94
N PHE A 101 16.60 -13.35 -4.80
CA PHE A 101 15.82 -14.46 -5.32
C PHE A 101 15.20 -15.33 -4.21
N LEU A 102 15.91 -15.53 -3.11
CA LEU A 102 15.43 -16.34 -1.99
C LEU A 102 14.57 -15.55 -0.99
N GLY A 103 14.60 -14.21 -1.05
CA GLY A 103 13.88 -13.33 -0.12
C GLY A 103 14.40 -13.40 1.32
N LEU A 104 15.67 -13.78 1.52
CA LEU A 104 16.22 -14.00 2.87
C LEU A 104 16.33 -12.71 3.67
N SER A 105 16.45 -11.56 3.01
CA SER A 105 16.43 -10.23 3.65
C SER A 105 15.14 -9.98 4.45
N ALA A 106 14.02 -10.60 4.04
CA ALA A 106 12.73 -10.45 4.67
C ALA A 106 12.46 -11.46 5.81
N LEU A 107 13.40 -12.36 6.13
CA LEU A 107 13.24 -13.36 7.19
C LEU A 107 12.84 -12.78 8.56
N PRO A 108 13.43 -11.67 9.05
CA PRO A 108 13.05 -11.11 10.35
C PRO A 108 11.60 -10.61 10.36
N GLN A 109 11.18 -9.95 9.28
CA GLN A 109 9.82 -9.44 9.13
C GLN A 109 8.82 -10.59 8.98
N PHE A 110 9.16 -11.62 8.22
CA PHE A 110 8.37 -12.84 8.09
C PHE A 110 8.20 -13.55 9.44
N ALA A 111 9.28 -13.71 10.22
CA ALA A 111 9.23 -14.33 11.53
C ALA A 111 8.32 -13.55 12.50
N ALA A 112 8.38 -12.21 12.46
CA ALA A 112 7.49 -11.36 13.23
C ALA A 112 6.02 -11.53 12.82
N GLN A 113 5.71 -11.56 11.52
CA GLN A 113 4.36 -11.81 11.02
C GLN A 113 3.87 -13.23 11.38
N LEU A 114 4.76 -14.22 11.35
CA LEU A 114 4.41 -15.58 11.72
C LEU A 114 4.05 -15.69 13.21
N ASP A 115 4.80 -15.05 14.12
CA ASP A 115 4.45 -15.04 15.56
C ASP A 115 3.13 -14.30 15.83
N GLN A 116 2.84 -13.24 15.06
CA GLN A 116 1.56 -12.53 15.17
C GLN A 116 0.37 -13.41 14.81
N GLN A 117 0.52 -14.33 13.86
CA GLN A 117 -0.56 -15.21 13.40
C GLN A 117 -0.60 -16.55 14.15
N PHE A 118 0.56 -17.09 14.49
CA PHE A 118 0.74 -18.37 15.15
C PHE A 118 1.73 -18.23 16.30
N PRO A 119 1.26 -18.25 17.56
CA PRO A 119 2.16 -18.16 18.71
C PRO A 119 3.06 -19.40 18.78
N TRP A 120 4.19 -19.29 19.48
CA TRP A 120 5.18 -20.37 19.56
C TRP A 120 4.63 -21.79 19.91
N PRO A 121 3.58 -21.99 20.74
CA PRO A 121 3.05 -23.33 20.96
C PRO A 121 2.34 -23.88 19.71
N ALA A 122 1.71 -23.02 18.91
CA ALA A 122 1.09 -23.40 17.67
C ALA A 122 2.14 -23.77 16.61
N THR A 123 3.23 -23.00 16.48
CA THR A 123 4.30 -23.33 15.53
C THR A 123 5.03 -24.62 15.93
N ALA A 124 5.24 -24.86 17.23
CA ALA A 124 5.77 -26.13 17.74
C ALA A 124 4.85 -27.32 17.43
N LEU A 125 3.54 -27.18 17.63
CA LEU A 125 2.55 -28.20 17.27
C LEU A 125 2.54 -28.44 15.76
N ALA A 126 2.61 -27.40 14.93
CA ALA A 126 2.70 -27.55 13.49
C ALA A 126 3.95 -28.34 13.07
N GLY A 127 5.11 -28.06 13.67
CA GLY A 127 6.34 -28.84 13.46
C GLY A 127 6.17 -30.32 13.81
N LEU A 128 5.52 -30.62 14.94
CA LEU A 128 5.13 -32.00 15.29
C LEU A 128 4.21 -32.61 14.22
N GLY A 129 3.25 -31.84 13.72
CA GLY A 129 2.33 -32.23 12.65
C GLY A 129 3.05 -32.65 11.37
N VAL A 130 4.06 -31.88 10.96
CA VAL A 130 4.93 -32.22 9.81
C VAL A 130 5.64 -33.56 10.04
N ILE A 131 6.28 -33.73 11.20
CA ILE A 131 7.00 -34.97 11.54
C ILE A 131 6.06 -36.18 11.53
N LEU A 132 4.87 -36.04 12.13
CA LEU A 132 3.87 -37.10 12.19
C LEU A 132 3.32 -37.46 10.82
N LEU A 133 3.09 -36.45 9.97
CA LEU A 133 2.62 -36.66 8.61
C LEU A 133 3.64 -37.43 7.79
N TRP A 134 4.93 -37.07 7.86
CA TRP A 134 6.02 -37.82 7.21
C TRP A 134 6.10 -39.28 7.68
N ARG A 135 5.85 -39.53 8.98
CA ARG A 135 5.86 -40.89 9.55
C ARG A 135 4.66 -41.74 9.12
N ARG A 136 3.46 -41.16 9.06
CA ARG A 136 2.20 -41.91 8.82
C ARG A 136 1.77 -41.91 7.35
N ARG A 137 2.07 -40.86 6.61
CA ARG A 137 1.54 -40.54 5.27
C ARG A 137 2.60 -39.81 4.41
N PRO A 138 3.70 -40.49 4.02
CA PRO A 138 4.84 -39.83 3.37
C PRO A 138 4.53 -39.25 1.98
N ARG A 139 3.55 -39.80 1.26
CA ARG A 139 3.15 -39.29 -0.06
C ARG A 139 2.48 -37.92 0.06
N GLU A 140 1.50 -37.82 0.97
CA GLU A 140 0.81 -36.58 1.29
C GLU A 140 1.75 -35.56 1.94
N ALA A 141 2.66 -36.04 2.81
CA ALA A 141 3.71 -35.21 3.39
C ALA A 141 4.61 -34.58 2.32
N GLY A 142 5.07 -35.36 1.34
CA GLY A 142 5.88 -34.86 0.24
C GLY A 142 5.18 -33.75 -0.56
N LEU A 143 3.91 -33.95 -0.93
CA LEU A 143 3.12 -32.94 -1.65
C LEU A 143 2.95 -31.64 -0.85
N LEU A 144 2.63 -31.75 0.45
CA LEU A 144 2.48 -30.57 1.32
C LEU A 144 3.82 -29.88 1.59
N THR A 145 4.92 -30.63 1.71
CA THR A 145 6.27 -30.06 1.85
C THR A 145 6.68 -29.29 0.60
N VAL A 146 6.48 -29.84 -0.61
CA VAL A 146 6.76 -29.12 -1.86
C VAL A 146 5.93 -27.84 -1.95
N SER A 147 4.63 -27.94 -1.63
CA SER A 147 3.72 -26.78 -1.63
C SER A 147 4.15 -25.73 -0.60
N ALA A 148 4.61 -26.15 0.58
CA ALA A 148 5.10 -25.26 1.63
C ALA A 148 6.40 -24.58 1.27
N VAL A 149 7.36 -25.31 0.68
CA VAL A 149 8.63 -24.74 0.22
C VAL A 149 8.36 -23.67 -0.84
N PHE A 150 7.51 -23.96 -1.82
CA PHE A 150 7.13 -22.98 -2.83
C PHE A 150 6.40 -21.77 -2.22
N SER A 151 5.42 -22.00 -1.33
CA SER A 151 4.65 -20.91 -0.71
C SER A 151 5.52 -20.04 0.20
N LEU A 152 6.46 -20.64 0.95
CA LEU A 152 7.40 -19.92 1.78
C LEU A 152 8.36 -19.08 0.94
N TRP A 153 8.93 -19.67 -0.12
CA TRP A 153 9.78 -18.95 -1.07
C TRP A 153 9.04 -17.76 -1.70
N ALA A 154 7.83 -17.99 -2.22
CA ALA A 154 7.02 -16.93 -2.83
C ALA A 154 6.70 -15.81 -1.82
N ALA A 155 6.37 -16.17 -0.58
CA ALA A 155 6.01 -15.20 0.45
C ALA A 155 7.22 -14.38 0.93
N LEU A 156 8.38 -15.00 1.14
CA LEU A 156 9.64 -14.30 1.45
C LEU A 156 10.05 -13.36 0.32
N ARG A 157 9.96 -13.83 -0.93
CA ARG A 157 10.31 -13.04 -2.11
C ARG A 157 9.39 -11.83 -2.27
N PHE A 158 8.08 -12.02 -2.08
CA PHE A 158 7.10 -10.94 -2.15
C PHE A 158 7.34 -9.91 -1.04
N LEU A 159 7.58 -10.37 0.19
CA LEU A 159 7.88 -9.49 1.32
C LEU A 159 9.16 -8.67 1.09
N ALA A 160 10.20 -9.29 0.52
CA ALA A 160 11.45 -8.62 0.17
C ALA A 160 11.31 -7.61 -0.99
N ALA A 161 10.42 -7.86 -1.96
CA ALA A 161 10.21 -6.95 -3.09
C ALA A 161 9.27 -5.79 -2.76
N VAL A 162 8.15 -6.08 -2.08
CA VAL A 162 7.00 -5.17 -2.01
C VAL A 162 6.81 -4.61 -0.60
N GLY A 163 7.20 -5.34 0.45
CA GLY A 163 6.97 -4.93 1.84
C GLY A 163 5.47 -4.85 2.17
N GLU A 164 4.87 -5.97 2.57
CA GLU A 164 3.40 -6.09 2.65
C GLU A 164 2.88 -6.59 4.01
N ASP A 165 1.57 -6.38 4.26
CA ASP A 165 0.87 -6.55 5.54
C ASP A 165 0.37 -7.97 5.87
N GLY A 166 0.66 -8.98 5.05
CA GLY A 166 0.38 -10.38 5.39
C GLY A 166 -0.65 -11.12 4.51
N ASP A 167 -1.26 -10.49 3.52
CA ASP A 167 -2.33 -11.11 2.72
C ASP A 167 -1.80 -12.21 1.78
N ASN A 168 -0.58 -12.07 1.27
CA ASN A 168 0.05 -13.08 0.40
C ASN A 168 0.51 -14.36 1.15
N PHE A 169 0.36 -14.41 2.46
CA PHE A 169 0.75 -15.57 3.29
C PHE A 169 -0.40 -16.55 3.51
N ILE A 170 -1.61 -16.28 3.00
CA ILE A 170 -2.79 -17.15 3.15
C ILE A 170 -2.49 -18.62 2.80
N PRO A 171 -1.83 -18.96 1.68
CA PRO A 171 -1.52 -20.37 1.37
C PRO A 171 -0.66 -21.04 2.44
N LEU A 172 0.34 -20.31 2.97
CA LEU A 172 1.21 -20.82 4.02
C LEU A 172 0.45 -20.99 5.36
N TYR A 173 -0.46 -20.08 5.67
CA TYR A 173 -1.31 -20.18 6.87
C TYR A 173 -2.30 -21.36 6.78
N LEU A 174 -2.83 -21.67 5.60
CA LEU A 174 -3.64 -22.86 5.38
C LEU A 174 -2.84 -24.15 5.60
N LEU A 175 -1.59 -24.20 5.12
CA LEU A 175 -0.68 -25.33 5.37
C LEU A 175 -0.36 -25.47 6.86
N MET A 176 -0.13 -24.35 7.55
CA MET A 176 0.08 -24.33 9.00
C MET A 176 -1.13 -24.91 9.74
N GLY A 177 -2.35 -24.53 9.34
CA GLY A 177 -3.59 -25.09 9.87
C GLY A 177 -3.71 -26.60 9.65
N ALA A 178 -3.31 -27.10 8.48
CA ALA A 178 -3.31 -28.54 8.20
C ALA A 178 -2.35 -29.31 9.11
N TRP A 179 -1.13 -28.81 9.31
CA TRP A 179 -0.16 -29.44 10.20
C TRP A 179 -0.58 -29.38 11.67
N LEU A 180 -1.15 -28.24 12.10
CA LEU A 180 -1.76 -28.10 13.42
C LEU A 180 -2.86 -29.15 13.64
N ALA A 181 -3.75 -29.34 12.67
CA ALA A 181 -4.82 -30.33 12.76
C ALA A 181 -4.27 -31.76 12.91
N VAL A 182 -3.24 -32.12 12.13
CA VAL A 182 -2.58 -33.44 12.24
C VAL A 182 -1.97 -33.64 13.64
N ALA A 183 -1.27 -32.62 14.15
CA ALA A 183 -0.65 -32.66 15.47
C ALA A 183 -1.69 -32.76 16.58
N MET A 184 -2.72 -31.92 16.56
CA MET A 184 -3.79 -31.90 17.55
C MET A 184 -4.57 -33.22 17.56
N ALA A 185 -4.90 -33.78 16.40
CA ALA A 185 -5.54 -35.08 16.31
C ALA A 185 -4.68 -36.17 16.96
N TRP A 186 -3.38 -36.20 16.66
CA TRP A 186 -2.47 -37.16 17.27
C TRP A 186 -2.32 -36.97 18.78
N VAL A 187 -2.20 -35.73 19.26
CA VAL A 187 -2.08 -35.39 20.68
C VAL A 187 -3.34 -35.84 21.43
N LEU A 188 -4.53 -35.63 20.85
CA LEU A 188 -5.80 -36.07 21.43
C LEU A 188 -5.93 -37.60 21.45
N GLU A 189 -5.63 -38.28 20.33
CA GLU A 189 -5.63 -39.74 20.24
C GLU A 189 -4.66 -40.38 21.25
N SER A 190 -3.45 -39.82 21.35
CA SER A 190 -2.40 -40.35 22.23
C SER A 190 -2.69 -40.02 23.69
N GLY A 191 -3.21 -38.82 23.97
CA GLY A 191 -3.68 -38.41 25.29
C GLY A 191 -4.80 -39.32 25.82
N GLN A 192 -5.75 -39.71 24.96
CA GLN A 192 -6.79 -40.68 25.33
C GLN A 192 -6.22 -42.06 25.70
N ARG A 193 -5.12 -42.47 25.07
CA ARG A 193 -4.47 -43.76 25.33
C ARG A 193 -3.62 -43.76 26.59
N TRP A 194 -2.87 -42.67 26.83
CA TRP A 194 -1.79 -42.64 27.82
C TRP A 194 -2.16 -41.91 29.11
N LEU A 195 -3.11 -40.97 29.08
CA LEU A 195 -3.52 -40.22 30.26
C LEU A 195 -4.74 -40.89 30.92
N ARG A 196 -4.51 -41.61 32.03
CA ARG A 196 -5.55 -42.05 32.98
C ARG A 196 -5.19 -41.47 34.34
N PRO A 197 -6.09 -40.85 35.16
CA PRO A 197 -7.57 -40.59 35.13
C PRO A 197 -8.07 -39.55 34.08
N PRO A 198 -9.38 -39.15 34.01
CA PRO A 198 -9.91 -38.25 32.96
C PRO A 198 -9.56 -36.76 33.08
N TRP A 199 -9.13 -36.26 34.25
CA TRP A 199 -8.85 -34.83 34.44
C TRP A 199 -7.67 -34.28 33.59
N PRO A 200 -6.55 -35.01 33.35
CA PRO A 200 -5.48 -34.54 32.46
C PRO A 200 -5.93 -34.47 31.00
N GLN A 201 -6.86 -35.33 30.57
CA GLN A 201 -7.44 -35.27 29.23
C GLN A 201 -8.29 -34.01 29.05
N ARG A 202 -9.10 -33.66 30.06
CA ARG A 202 -9.87 -32.40 30.07
C ARG A 202 -8.97 -31.18 30.09
N LEU A 203 -7.87 -31.23 30.85
CA LEU A 203 -6.87 -30.17 30.86
C LEU A 203 -6.20 -30.02 29.48
N LEU A 204 -5.82 -31.12 28.83
CA LEU A 204 -5.25 -31.10 27.48
C LEU A 204 -6.22 -30.48 26.46
N LEU A 205 -7.49 -30.89 26.49
CA LEU A 205 -8.54 -30.30 25.65
C LEU A 205 -8.70 -28.80 25.92
N LEU A 206 -8.73 -28.41 27.20
CA LEU A 206 -8.81 -27.01 27.60
C LEU A 206 -7.63 -26.21 27.06
N LEU A 207 -6.40 -26.71 27.18
CA LEU A 207 -5.19 -26.05 26.65
C LEU A 207 -5.26 -25.88 25.13
N LEU A 208 -5.72 -26.90 24.40
CA LEU A 208 -5.90 -26.83 22.94
C LEU A 208 -7.00 -25.84 22.51
N ILE A 209 -8.06 -25.67 23.30
CA ILE A 209 -9.12 -24.67 23.07
C ILE A 209 -8.66 -23.27 23.46
N LEU A 210 -7.88 -23.14 24.54
CA LEU A 210 -7.33 -21.87 24.99
C LEU A 210 -6.30 -21.31 24.01
N LEU A 211 -5.61 -22.16 23.24
CA LEU A 211 -4.62 -21.71 22.26
C LEU A 211 -5.19 -20.74 21.19
N PRO A 212 -6.26 -21.07 20.43
CA PRO A 212 -6.86 -20.13 19.49
C PRO A 212 -7.53 -18.94 20.19
N LEU A 213 -8.09 -19.12 21.39
CA LEU A 213 -8.67 -18.01 22.17
C LEU A 213 -7.60 -17.02 22.63
N TRP A 214 -6.45 -17.52 23.07
CA TRP A 214 -5.29 -16.71 23.43
C TRP A 214 -4.72 -15.98 22.22
N ASN A 215 -4.63 -16.66 21.08
CA ASN A 215 -4.22 -16.01 19.83
C ASN A 215 -5.18 -14.88 19.43
N MET A 216 -6.49 -15.15 19.50
CA MET A 216 -7.53 -14.14 19.24
C MET A 216 -7.42 -12.96 20.21
N ALA A 217 -7.21 -13.21 21.51
CA ALA A 217 -7.04 -12.17 22.51
C ALA A 217 -5.77 -11.32 22.28
N ARG A 218 -4.65 -11.96 21.89
CA ARG A 218 -3.40 -11.25 21.50
C ARG A 218 -3.60 -10.37 20.27
N GLY A 219 -4.32 -10.89 19.26
CA GLY A 219 -4.57 -10.17 18.00
C GLY A 219 -5.70 -9.13 18.08
N TRP A 220 -6.57 -9.21 19.09
CA TRP A 220 -7.78 -8.37 19.18
C TRP A 220 -7.50 -6.86 19.20
N PRO A 221 -6.52 -6.33 19.95
CA PRO A 221 -6.20 -4.90 19.93
C PRO A 221 -5.74 -4.42 18.55
N LEU A 222 -4.89 -5.21 17.88
CA LEU A 222 -4.44 -4.96 16.51
C LEU A 222 -5.60 -5.03 15.52
N ALA A 223 -6.52 -5.99 15.67
CA ALA A 223 -7.71 -6.11 14.82
C ALA A 223 -8.68 -4.93 15.01
N LEU A 224 -8.84 -4.44 16.25
CA LEU A 224 -9.61 -3.23 16.54
C LEU A 224 -8.94 -1.97 16.00
N GLN A 225 -7.61 -1.87 16.09
CA GLN A 225 -6.85 -0.78 15.45
C GLN A 225 -6.94 -0.85 13.92
N ARG A 226 -6.97 -2.05 13.32
CA ARG A 226 -7.16 -2.26 11.88
C ARG A 226 -8.60 -2.07 11.41
N ARG A 227 -9.59 -2.15 12.31
CA ARG A 227 -10.95 -1.63 12.08
C ARG A 227 -10.89 -0.10 12.05
N GLN A 228 -10.30 0.43 10.99
CA GLN A 228 -9.94 1.83 10.91
C GLN A 228 -10.62 2.50 9.73
N VAL A 229 -11.19 3.66 10.07
CA VAL A 229 -11.59 4.81 9.24
C VAL A 229 -12.52 4.47 8.08
N ASP A 230 -13.65 5.16 7.97
CA ASP A 230 -14.58 4.97 6.85
C ASP A 230 -13.86 5.27 5.52
N VAL A 231 -13.29 4.22 4.90
CA VAL A 231 -12.47 4.31 3.68
C VAL A 231 -13.31 4.87 2.54
N ARG A 232 -14.62 4.59 2.56
CA ARG A 232 -15.58 5.18 1.65
C ARG A 232 -15.69 6.68 1.90
N ALA A 233 -15.87 7.13 3.15
CA ALA A 233 -15.91 8.57 3.46
C ALA A 233 -14.61 9.29 3.07
N GLN A 234 -13.45 8.67 3.29
CA GLN A 234 -12.15 9.22 2.85
C GLN A 234 -12.07 9.34 1.33
N ALA A 235 -12.39 8.27 0.60
CA ALA A 235 -12.37 8.27 -0.85
C ALA A 235 -13.36 9.30 -1.44
N ALA A 236 -14.54 9.43 -0.82
CA ALA A 236 -15.53 10.44 -1.20
C ALA A 236 -15.01 11.86 -0.94
N ALA A 237 -14.34 12.10 0.19
CA ALA A 237 -13.73 13.38 0.51
C ALA A 237 -12.62 13.76 -0.49
N LEU A 238 -11.78 12.80 -0.91
CA LEU A 238 -10.78 13.03 -1.96
C LEU A 238 -11.41 13.38 -3.31
N LEU A 239 -12.46 12.66 -3.73
CA LEU A 239 -13.16 12.94 -4.99
C LEU A 239 -13.96 14.26 -4.97
N ALA A 240 -14.33 14.74 -3.78
CA ALA A 240 -15.01 16.02 -3.57
C ALA A 240 -14.06 17.23 -3.64
N GLN A 241 -12.74 17.01 -3.62
CA GLN A 241 -11.77 18.09 -3.85
C GLN A 241 -11.95 18.70 -5.25
N PRO A 242 -11.58 19.98 -5.46
CA PRO A 242 -11.73 20.68 -6.73
C PRO A 242 -10.68 20.23 -7.78
N LEU A 243 -10.70 18.94 -8.13
CA LEU A 243 -9.78 18.34 -9.10
C LEU A 243 -10.17 18.73 -10.54
N PRO A 244 -9.22 19.07 -11.42
CA PRO A 244 -9.50 19.37 -12.83
C PRO A 244 -10.20 18.22 -13.55
N THR A 245 -11.08 18.56 -14.50
CA THR A 245 -11.73 17.58 -15.38
C THR A 245 -10.68 16.84 -16.20
N GLY A 246 -10.77 15.50 -16.27
CA GLY A 246 -9.80 14.68 -17.00
C GLY A 246 -8.50 14.43 -16.24
N ALA A 247 -8.36 14.87 -15.00
CA ALA A 247 -7.16 14.62 -14.19
C ALA A 247 -6.91 13.12 -13.99
N LEU A 248 -5.62 12.75 -13.96
CA LEU A 248 -5.18 11.38 -13.72
C LEU A 248 -4.68 11.22 -12.29
N LEU A 249 -5.30 10.29 -11.56
CA LEU A 249 -4.93 9.88 -10.21
C LEU A 249 -4.26 8.51 -10.31
N ALA A 250 -2.94 8.48 -10.12
CA ALA A 250 -2.13 7.27 -10.19
C ALA A 250 -1.74 6.81 -8.78
N GLY A 251 -1.84 5.50 -8.51
CA GLY A 251 -1.33 4.95 -7.26
C GLY A 251 -1.46 3.44 -7.21
N GLU A 252 -1.05 2.86 -6.08
CA GLU A 252 -1.12 1.43 -5.87
C GLU A 252 -2.57 0.91 -5.83
N TRP A 253 -2.73 -0.39 -6.10
CA TRP A 253 -4.03 -1.04 -6.18
C TRP A 253 -4.89 -0.82 -4.92
N ALA A 254 -4.29 -0.90 -3.73
CA ALA A 254 -4.98 -0.73 -2.45
C ALA A 254 -5.50 0.71 -2.22
N ALA A 255 -4.87 1.71 -2.84
CA ALA A 255 -5.27 3.11 -2.73
C ALA A 255 -6.34 3.47 -3.78
N VAL A 256 -6.19 2.95 -5.00
CA VAL A 256 -7.08 3.22 -6.16
C VAL A 256 -8.44 2.53 -6.03
N THR A 257 -8.49 1.35 -5.42
CA THR A 257 -9.69 0.50 -5.40
C THR A 257 -10.94 1.19 -4.80
N PRO A 258 -10.86 1.86 -3.62
CA PRO A 258 -12.01 2.58 -3.06
C PRO A 258 -12.55 3.68 -3.99
N LEU A 259 -11.67 4.46 -4.62
CA LEU A 259 -12.08 5.53 -5.53
C LEU A 259 -12.74 4.96 -6.80
N ARG A 260 -12.19 3.88 -7.37
CA ARG A 260 -12.80 3.18 -8.52
C ARG A 260 -14.17 2.60 -8.18
N TYR A 261 -14.35 2.10 -6.95
CA TYR A 261 -15.66 1.64 -6.49
C TYR A 261 -16.68 2.78 -6.52
N LEU A 262 -16.36 3.92 -5.89
CA LEU A 262 -17.24 5.09 -5.88
C LEU A 262 -17.52 5.61 -7.30
N GLN A 263 -16.51 5.63 -8.17
CA GLN A 263 -16.69 6.05 -9.55
C GLN A 263 -17.62 5.13 -10.34
N ARG A 264 -17.48 3.81 -10.21
CA ARG A 264 -18.25 2.85 -11.01
C ARG A 264 -19.63 2.52 -10.45
N VAL A 265 -19.72 2.39 -9.14
CA VAL A 265 -20.95 1.95 -8.46
C VAL A 265 -21.81 3.13 -8.10
N GLU A 266 -21.20 4.22 -7.61
CA GLU A 266 -21.92 5.42 -7.15
C GLU A 266 -21.90 6.56 -8.19
N GLY A 267 -21.15 6.41 -9.28
CA GLY A 267 -21.10 7.41 -10.36
C GLY A 267 -20.38 8.70 -9.98
N LEU A 268 -19.55 8.70 -8.93
CA LEU A 268 -18.82 9.89 -8.49
C LEU A 268 -17.62 10.17 -9.40
N ARG A 269 -17.53 11.40 -9.91
CA ARG A 269 -16.40 11.88 -10.74
C ARG A 269 -16.03 10.95 -11.91
N PRO A 270 -16.96 10.63 -12.83
CA PRO A 270 -16.66 9.82 -14.00
C PRO A 270 -15.71 10.50 -14.99
N ASP A 271 -15.44 11.80 -14.78
CA ASP A 271 -14.51 12.62 -15.54
C ASP A 271 -13.03 12.37 -15.19
N LEU A 272 -12.74 11.70 -14.07
CA LEU A 272 -11.38 11.45 -13.59
C LEU A 272 -10.84 10.09 -14.09
N TRP A 273 -9.53 10.03 -14.32
CA TRP A 273 -8.83 8.78 -14.65
C TRP A 273 -8.12 8.24 -13.42
N ILE A 274 -8.61 7.13 -12.87
CA ILE A 274 -8.05 6.53 -11.66
C ILE A 274 -7.28 5.26 -12.05
N VAL A 275 -5.96 5.32 -12.05
CA VAL A 275 -5.07 4.31 -12.63
C VAL A 275 -4.26 3.60 -11.55
N ALA A 276 -4.37 2.28 -11.50
CA ALA A 276 -3.52 1.45 -10.64
C ALA A 276 -2.17 1.22 -11.33
N THR A 277 -1.07 1.51 -10.63
CA THR A 277 0.30 1.39 -11.14
C THR A 277 1.27 1.11 -9.99
N ASP A 278 2.42 0.53 -10.33
CA ASP A 278 3.60 0.45 -9.45
C ASP A 278 4.47 1.72 -9.59
N VAL A 279 5.56 1.77 -8.84
CA VAL A 279 6.50 2.90 -8.80
C VAL A 279 7.10 3.21 -10.18
N ALA A 280 7.43 2.17 -10.97
CA ALA A 280 8.00 2.36 -12.30
C ALA A 280 6.97 2.97 -13.26
N GLY A 281 5.74 2.48 -13.23
CA GLY A 281 4.64 3.01 -14.03
C GLY A 281 4.24 4.42 -13.61
N GLU A 282 4.33 4.77 -12.32
CA GLU A 282 4.11 6.16 -11.84
C GLU A 282 5.13 7.12 -12.45
N GLN A 283 6.40 6.74 -12.54
CA GLN A 283 7.44 7.56 -13.15
C GLN A 283 7.16 7.79 -14.64
N VAL A 284 6.82 6.73 -15.37
CA VAL A 284 6.48 6.82 -16.80
C VAL A 284 5.25 7.69 -17.01
N LEU A 285 4.21 7.52 -16.19
CA LEU A 285 2.98 8.30 -16.30
C LEU A 285 3.20 9.77 -15.97
N TRP A 286 3.98 10.05 -14.94
CA TRP A 286 4.35 11.41 -14.57
C TRP A 286 5.09 12.11 -15.70
N GLN A 287 6.12 11.48 -16.31
CA GLN A 287 6.85 12.07 -17.44
C GLN A 287 5.92 12.38 -18.63
N ARG A 288 5.01 11.44 -18.94
CA ARG A 288 4.03 11.64 -20.01
C ARG A 288 3.03 12.74 -19.68
N ALA A 289 2.61 12.84 -18.42
CA ALA A 289 1.70 13.89 -17.95
C ALA A 289 2.32 15.27 -18.11
N MET A 290 3.58 15.43 -17.69
CA MET A 290 4.32 16.68 -17.83
C MET A 290 4.51 17.07 -19.31
N ALA A 291 4.86 16.11 -20.17
CA ALA A 291 5.01 16.36 -21.61
C ALA A 291 3.69 16.75 -22.30
N ALA A 292 2.56 16.33 -21.76
CA ALA A 292 1.23 16.62 -22.28
C ALA A 292 0.52 17.78 -21.56
N ASP A 293 1.17 18.43 -20.59
CA ASP A 293 0.58 19.40 -19.67
C ASP A 293 -0.76 18.92 -19.05
N ALA A 294 -0.78 17.63 -18.66
CA ALA A 294 -1.96 16.97 -18.14
C ALA A 294 -1.98 16.99 -16.60
N PRO A 295 -3.13 17.29 -15.96
CA PRO A 295 -3.24 17.24 -14.51
C PRO A 295 -2.99 15.83 -13.97
N TYR A 296 -1.99 15.68 -13.12
CA TYR A 296 -1.55 14.40 -12.57
C TYR A 296 -1.44 14.47 -11.05
N PHE A 297 -1.94 13.45 -10.36
CA PHE A 297 -1.95 13.36 -8.90
C PHE A 297 -1.49 11.97 -8.48
N LEU A 298 -0.70 11.92 -7.40
CA LEU A 298 -0.25 10.68 -6.79
C LEU A 298 -1.19 10.32 -5.63
N LEU A 299 -1.74 9.11 -5.69
CA LEU A 299 -2.61 8.54 -4.68
C LEU A 299 -1.79 7.59 -3.81
N ARG A 300 -1.81 7.82 -2.51
CA ARG A 300 -1.08 7.03 -1.52
C ARG A 300 -2.02 6.49 -0.46
N ARG A 301 -1.68 5.32 0.08
CA ARG A 301 -2.31 4.79 1.29
C ARG A 301 -1.24 4.58 2.34
N SER A 302 -1.36 5.26 3.46
CA SER A 302 -0.42 5.13 4.57
C SER A 302 -1.17 5.15 5.88
N GLN A 303 -0.82 4.23 6.79
CA GLN A 303 -1.45 4.06 8.11
C GLN A 303 -2.99 4.00 8.03
N GLY A 304 -3.53 3.29 7.04
CA GLY A 304 -4.98 3.14 6.85
C GLY A 304 -5.71 4.36 6.27
N ARG A 305 -5.01 5.46 5.98
CA ARG A 305 -5.59 6.67 5.37
C ARG A 305 -5.23 6.83 3.90
N LEU A 306 -6.13 7.44 3.13
CA LEU A 306 -5.92 7.78 1.72
C LEU A 306 -5.47 9.23 1.61
N TRP A 307 -4.42 9.44 0.81
CA TRP A 307 -3.83 10.74 0.57
C TRP A 307 -3.72 10.99 -0.92
N LEU A 308 -4.09 12.19 -1.33
CA LEU A 308 -3.86 12.67 -2.68
C LEU A 308 -2.76 13.73 -2.59
N LEU A 309 -1.60 13.40 -3.13
CA LEU A 309 -0.50 14.33 -3.27
C LEU A 309 -0.66 15.00 -4.62
N PRO A 310 -0.73 16.34 -4.69
CA PRO A 310 -0.55 16.98 -5.96
C PRO A 310 0.88 16.65 -6.43
N ALA A 311 1.04 16.03 -7.59
CA ALA A 311 2.25 16.27 -8.34
C ALA A 311 2.04 17.68 -8.88
N VAL A 312 2.38 18.70 -8.09
CA VAL A 312 2.03 20.07 -8.47
C VAL A 312 2.67 20.29 -9.83
N THR A 313 1.79 20.48 -10.81
CA THR A 313 2.05 21.24 -12.03
C THR A 313 2.36 22.65 -11.53
N VAL A 314 3.58 22.84 -11.04
CA VAL A 314 4.19 24.16 -11.05
C VAL A 314 4.61 24.31 -12.50
N THR A 315 3.62 24.46 -13.39
CA THR A 315 3.85 24.83 -14.79
C THR A 315 4.55 26.19 -14.85
N ASP A 316 4.47 26.97 -13.76
CA ASP A 316 5.25 28.17 -13.55
C ASP A 316 5.76 28.27 -12.12
N ALA A 317 7.09 28.21 -11.93
CA ALA A 317 7.74 28.58 -10.66
C ALA A 317 7.38 30.03 -10.25
N ALA A 318 6.85 30.82 -11.19
CA ALA A 318 6.28 32.14 -10.98
C ALA A 318 4.98 32.16 -10.13
N ALA A 319 4.36 31.01 -9.86
CA ALA A 319 3.17 30.92 -9.00
C ALA A 319 3.50 30.78 -7.50
N ILE A 320 4.76 30.51 -7.15
CA ILE A 320 5.20 30.42 -5.75
C ILE A 320 5.25 31.82 -5.16
N SER A 321 4.59 32.05 -4.02
CA SER A 321 4.46 33.38 -3.39
C SER A 321 5.82 33.94 -2.96
N HIS A 322 6.68 33.07 -2.46
CA HIS A 322 8.06 33.39 -2.06
C HIS A 322 9.04 32.47 -2.81
N PRO A 323 9.35 32.76 -4.09
CA PRO A 323 10.22 31.91 -4.89
C PRO A 323 11.67 32.01 -4.39
N ASP A 324 12.37 30.88 -4.43
CA ASP A 324 13.78 30.77 -4.06
C ASP A 324 14.47 29.71 -4.94
N SER A 325 15.79 29.58 -4.85
CA SER A 325 16.58 28.61 -5.61
C SER A 325 17.78 28.03 -4.86
N ARG A 326 17.76 28.02 -3.51
CA ARG A 326 18.81 27.37 -2.70
C ARG A 326 18.85 25.85 -2.93
N ARG A 327 20.04 25.26 -2.87
CA ARG A 327 20.23 23.81 -3.00
C ARG A 327 20.46 23.18 -1.63
N LEU A 328 19.72 22.10 -1.36
CA LEU A 328 19.93 21.30 -0.16
C LEU A 328 21.16 20.41 -0.35
N ASN A 329 21.29 19.80 -1.53
CA ASN A 329 22.44 19.00 -1.95
C ASN A 329 22.48 18.92 -3.49
N ASP A 330 23.32 18.04 -4.05
CA ASP A 330 23.40 17.81 -5.51
C ASP A 330 22.15 17.15 -6.11
N GLN A 331 21.21 16.70 -5.28
CA GLN A 331 20.04 15.92 -5.68
C GLN A 331 18.73 16.71 -5.57
N VAL A 332 18.65 17.67 -4.64
CA VAL A 332 17.43 18.39 -4.29
C VAL A 332 17.70 19.88 -4.19
N ARG A 333 16.86 20.65 -4.87
CA ARG A 333 16.76 22.10 -4.76
C ARG A 333 15.47 22.51 -4.10
N TRP A 334 15.52 23.64 -3.43
CA TRP A 334 14.35 24.28 -2.87
C TRP A 334 13.91 25.40 -3.81
N LEU A 335 12.62 25.43 -4.12
CA LEU A 335 12.03 26.34 -5.11
C LEU A 335 11.28 27.51 -4.46
N GLY A 336 11.17 27.51 -3.14
CA GLY A 336 10.47 28.53 -2.37
C GLY A 336 9.33 27.99 -1.52
N TYR A 337 8.45 28.89 -1.08
CA TYR A 337 7.35 28.53 -0.20
C TYR A 337 6.12 29.43 -0.35
N ASP A 338 4.98 28.89 0.07
CA ASP A 338 3.74 29.64 0.32
C ASP A 338 3.43 29.64 1.81
N LEU A 339 2.92 30.75 2.32
CA LEU A 339 2.63 30.92 3.74
C LEU A 339 1.27 31.58 3.94
N ALA A 340 0.42 30.99 4.79
CA ALA A 340 -0.87 31.57 5.16
C ALA A 340 -1.28 31.24 6.61
N PRO A 341 -1.88 32.18 7.36
CA PRO A 341 -2.01 33.60 7.04
C PRO A 341 -0.69 34.35 7.26
N ALA A 342 -0.48 35.49 6.59
CA ALA A 342 0.72 36.31 6.74
C ALA A 342 0.87 36.94 8.15
N SER A 343 -0.21 37.05 8.91
CA SER A 343 -0.22 37.57 10.28
C SER A 343 -1.14 36.71 11.15
N PRO A 344 -0.63 35.58 11.68
CA PRO A 344 -1.44 34.67 12.48
C PRO A 344 -1.67 35.21 13.90
N GLN A 345 -2.77 34.78 14.51
CA GLN A 345 -3.07 35.04 15.93
C GLN A 345 -2.53 33.91 16.83
N PRO A 346 -2.31 34.16 18.13
CA PRO A 346 -2.01 33.10 19.09
C PRO A 346 -3.06 31.99 19.03
N GLY A 347 -2.62 30.73 19.06
CA GLY A 347 -3.52 29.57 18.96
C GLY A 347 -3.95 29.19 17.54
N GLN A 348 -3.62 30.01 16.52
CA GLN A 348 -3.93 29.71 15.13
C GLN A 348 -2.90 28.76 14.51
N THR A 349 -3.31 28.00 13.49
CA THR A 349 -2.41 27.20 12.66
C THR A 349 -1.88 28.02 11.49
N LEU A 350 -0.56 28.03 11.35
CA LEU A 350 0.17 28.57 10.21
C LEU A 350 0.35 27.45 9.17
N ALA A 351 -0.25 27.61 7.99
CA ALA A 351 -0.10 26.72 6.86
C ALA A 351 1.10 27.16 6.01
N LEU A 352 2.12 26.31 5.94
CA LEU A 352 3.35 26.52 5.17
C LEU A 352 3.46 25.43 4.11
N THR A 353 3.58 25.80 2.83
CA THR A 353 3.85 24.84 1.75
C THR A 353 5.26 25.05 1.23
N LEU A 354 6.13 24.05 1.36
CA LEU A 354 7.48 24.07 0.81
C LEU A 354 7.50 23.43 -0.58
N PHE A 355 8.15 24.08 -1.55
CA PHE A 355 8.30 23.54 -2.91
C PHE A 355 9.70 22.98 -3.13
N TRP A 356 9.78 21.72 -3.52
CA TRP A 356 11.03 21.01 -3.80
C TRP A 356 11.17 20.74 -5.29
N GLY A 357 12.37 20.95 -5.83
CA GLY A 357 12.76 20.49 -7.16
C GLY A 357 13.74 19.33 -7.03
N VAL A 358 13.49 18.25 -7.76
CA VAL A 358 14.30 17.04 -7.68
C VAL A 358 15.23 17.00 -8.89
N ASP A 359 16.53 17.17 -8.68
CA ASP A 359 17.53 17.13 -9.75
C ASP A 359 18.07 15.69 -9.95
N ALA A 360 18.13 14.89 -8.88
CA ALA A 360 18.42 13.46 -8.90
C ALA A 360 17.65 12.73 -7.78
N THR A 361 17.39 11.43 -7.92
CA THR A 361 16.73 10.63 -6.87
C THR A 361 17.56 10.64 -5.59
N PRO A 362 17.02 11.16 -4.47
CA PRO A 362 17.68 11.12 -3.18
C PRO A 362 18.01 9.68 -2.79
N THR A 363 19.24 9.42 -2.32
CA THR A 363 19.66 8.06 -1.95
C THR A 363 19.26 7.68 -0.54
N GLN A 364 18.85 8.66 0.27
CA GLN A 364 18.58 8.51 1.69
C GLN A 364 17.34 9.28 2.10
N ALA A 365 16.64 8.76 3.11
CA ALA A 365 15.56 9.48 3.76
C ALA A 365 16.14 10.51 4.74
N TRP A 366 15.53 11.68 4.76
CA TRP A 366 15.85 12.78 5.66
C TRP A 366 14.54 13.44 6.10
N SER A 367 14.60 14.08 7.24
CA SER A 367 13.47 14.82 7.83
C SER A 367 13.69 16.31 7.69
N THR A 368 12.60 17.04 7.67
CA THR A 368 12.57 18.50 7.72
C THR A 368 12.14 18.95 9.10
N PHE A 369 12.70 20.06 9.54
CA PHE A 369 12.19 20.80 10.69
C PHE A 369 11.75 22.19 10.23
N ILE A 370 10.67 22.68 10.82
CA ILE A 370 10.27 24.09 10.77
C ILE A 370 10.17 24.55 12.21
N HIS A 371 10.90 25.60 12.55
CA HIS A 371 10.90 26.19 13.88
C HIS A 371 10.42 27.64 13.80
N LEU A 372 9.64 28.03 14.79
CA LEU A 372 9.38 29.44 15.11
C LEU A 372 10.27 29.83 16.28
N LEU A 373 11.12 30.83 16.07
CA LEU A 373 12.08 31.34 17.05
C LEU A 373 11.64 32.71 17.57
N ASP A 374 11.82 32.96 18.87
CA ASP A 374 11.63 34.30 19.45
C ASP A 374 12.84 35.21 19.24
N ALA A 375 12.79 36.41 19.80
CA ALA A 375 13.87 37.40 19.71
C ALA A 375 15.18 36.96 20.40
N GLN A 376 15.12 35.98 21.30
CA GLN A 376 16.27 35.38 21.98
C GLN A 376 16.82 34.16 21.22
N GLY A 377 16.13 33.72 20.15
CA GLY A 377 16.48 32.53 19.38
C GLY A 377 15.92 31.23 19.98
N GLU A 378 15.06 31.32 20.99
CA GLU A 378 14.43 30.15 21.61
C GLU A 378 13.26 29.65 20.77
N LYS A 379 13.12 28.32 20.70
CA LYS A 379 12.05 27.67 19.92
C LYS A 379 10.73 27.76 20.67
N VAL A 380 9.76 28.47 20.09
CA VAL A 380 8.40 28.62 20.66
C VAL A 380 7.37 27.70 20.01
N ALA A 381 7.61 27.27 18.77
CA ALA A 381 6.80 26.27 18.08
C ALA A 381 7.69 25.49 17.10
N GLN A 382 7.34 24.24 16.83
CA GLN A 382 8.04 23.43 15.83
C GLN A 382 7.15 22.39 15.17
N VAL A 383 7.54 21.98 13.97
CA VAL A 383 7.04 20.77 13.31
C VAL A 383 8.19 20.06 12.61
N ASP A 384 8.41 18.81 13.01
CA ASP A 384 9.47 17.97 12.48
C ASP A 384 8.83 16.71 11.88
N ARG A 385 9.06 16.49 10.60
CA ARG A 385 8.57 15.29 9.89
C ARG A 385 9.39 15.02 8.64
N THR A 386 9.34 13.79 8.16
CA THR A 386 9.79 13.47 6.80
C THR A 386 8.97 14.26 5.79
N PRO A 387 9.59 14.77 4.70
CA PRO A 387 8.87 15.41 3.63
C PRO A 387 7.66 14.59 3.15
N LEU A 388 6.59 15.30 2.82
CA LEU A 388 5.31 14.72 2.38
C LEU A 388 4.72 13.74 3.40
N ALA A 389 4.93 14.02 4.69
CA ALA A 389 4.32 13.35 5.86
C ALA A 389 4.57 11.85 5.91
N ASP A 390 5.79 11.43 5.56
CA ASP A 390 6.17 10.01 5.43
C ASP A 390 5.41 9.24 4.31
N HIS A 391 4.53 9.90 3.55
CA HIS A 391 3.71 9.26 2.51
C HIS A 391 4.43 9.16 1.15
N TYR A 392 5.38 10.06 0.90
CA TYR A 392 6.25 10.03 -0.28
C TYR A 392 7.65 10.52 0.12
N PRO A 393 8.41 9.71 0.87
CA PRO A 393 9.70 10.11 1.42
C PRO A 393 10.75 10.34 0.32
N PRO A 394 11.83 11.09 0.60
CA PRO A 394 12.81 11.50 -0.39
C PRO A 394 13.35 10.38 -1.30
N PRO A 395 13.63 9.14 -0.84
CA PRO A 395 14.10 8.08 -1.71
C PRO A 395 13.14 7.65 -2.82
N GLN A 396 11.86 8.00 -2.72
CA GLN A 396 10.86 7.70 -3.74
C GLN A 396 10.75 8.80 -4.80
N TRP A 397 11.38 9.96 -4.57
CA TRP A 397 11.33 11.12 -5.45
C TRP A 397 12.05 10.84 -6.77
N GLN A 398 11.48 11.35 -7.86
CA GLN A 398 11.98 11.12 -9.21
C GLN A 398 12.62 12.39 -9.78
N PRO A 399 13.71 12.29 -10.56
CA PRO A 399 14.35 13.44 -11.19
C PRO A 399 13.36 14.20 -12.08
N GLY A 400 13.43 15.53 -12.00
CA GLY A 400 12.55 16.47 -12.68
C GLY A 400 11.24 16.77 -11.95
N GLN A 401 10.91 16.07 -10.86
CA GLN A 401 9.69 16.35 -10.10
C GLN A 401 9.75 17.72 -9.40
N VAL A 402 8.60 18.37 -9.34
CA VAL A 402 8.33 19.47 -8.42
C VAL A 402 7.30 19.00 -7.41
N LEU A 403 7.65 19.04 -6.13
CA LEU A 403 6.84 18.51 -5.04
C LEU A 403 6.44 19.64 -4.10
N ALA A 404 5.14 19.75 -3.80
CA ALA A 404 4.64 20.69 -2.81
C ALA A 404 4.34 19.96 -1.51
N ASP A 405 4.98 20.40 -0.44
CA ASP A 405 4.95 19.77 0.86
C ASP A 405 4.30 20.68 1.89
N ALA A 406 3.07 20.36 2.26
CA ALA A 406 2.23 21.19 3.13
C ALA A 406 2.43 20.83 4.62
N TYR A 407 2.78 21.82 5.42
CA TYR A 407 2.97 21.77 6.87
C TYR A 407 1.92 22.60 7.60
N GLU A 408 1.53 22.10 8.76
CA GLU A 408 0.67 22.80 9.71
C GLU A 408 1.45 23.05 10.99
N LEU A 409 1.79 24.32 11.26
CA LEU A 409 2.45 24.74 12.48
C LEU A 409 1.43 25.41 13.41
N THR A 410 1.04 24.73 14.48
CA THR A 410 0.09 25.29 15.45
C THR A 410 0.81 26.20 16.43
N LEU A 411 0.41 27.48 16.48
CA LEU A 411 0.99 28.45 17.39
C LEU A 411 0.46 28.28 18.81
N PRO A 412 1.28 28.44 19.86
CA PRO A 412 0.81 28.45 21.24
C PRO A 412 -0.26 29.52 21.48
N ALA A 413 -1.32 29.19 22.23
CA ALA A 413 -2.40 30.15 22.54
C ALA A 413 -1.93 31.30 23.45
N GLY A 414 -0.88 31.08 24.24
CA GLY A 414 -0.28 32.08 25.13
C GLY A 414 0.90 32.83 24.50
N LEU A 415 1.07 32.78 23.18
CA LEU A 415 2.17 33.43 22.49
C LEU A 415 2.02 34.96 22.61
N ALA A 416 3.08 35.64 23.07
CA ALA A 416 3.06 37.09 23.24
C ALA A 416 3.05 37.80 21.87
N ALA A 417 2.45 38.98 21.83
CA ALA A 417 2.52 39.85 20.65
C ALA A 417 3.99 40.24 20.39
N GLY A 418 4.46 40.07 19.17
CA GLY A 418 5.87 40.25 18.86
C GLY A 418 6.27 39.76 17.48
N ARG A 419 7.57 39.88 17.20
CA ARG A 419 8.21 39.38 15.98
C ARG A 419 8.91 38.07 16.27
N TYR A 420 8.68 37.09 15.42
CA TYR A 420 9.27 35.76 15.51
C TYR A 420 9.90 35.41 14.16
N GLN A 421 10.97 34.62 14.17
CA GLN A 421 11.59 34.14 12.96
C GLN A 421 11.14 32.72 12.65
N LEU A 422 10.55 32.53 11.47
CA LEU A 422 10.27 31.21 10.93
C LEU A 422 11.51 30.73 10.18
N VAL A 423 12.04 29.59 10.60
CA VAL A 423 13.22 28.96 10.00
C VAL A 423 12.93 27.53 9.63
N PHE A 424 13.65 27.01 8.65
CA PHE A 424 13.56 25.62 8.24
C PHE A 424 14.93 24.98 8.01
N GLY A 425 14.96 23.67 7.98
CA GLY A 425 16.14 22.91 7.58
C GLY A 425 15.83 21.44 7.43
N ALA A 426 16.86 20.67 7.12
CA ALA A 426 16.77 19.22 6.98
C ALA A 426 17.80 18.53 7.88
N TYR A 427 17.51 17.30 8.29
CA TYR A 427 18.36 16.51 9.15
C TYR A 427 18.19 15.01 8.90
N ARG A 428 19.19 14.24 9.34
CA ARG A 428 19.20 12.77 9.32
C ARG A 428 19.78 12.29 10.64
N GLY A 429 18.97 11.61 11.45
CA GLY A 429 19.37 11.25 12.81
C GLY A 429 19.70 12.51 13.61
N ASP A 430 20.93 12.62 14.11
CA ASP A 430 21.40 13.81 14.85
C ASP A 430 22.16 14.81 13.95
N GLU A 431 22.37 14.49 12.67
CA GLU A 431 23.14 15.30 11.73
C GLU A 431 22.22 16.25 10.97
N ARG A 432 22.51 17.56 10.97
CA ARG A 432 21.81 18.53 10.11
C ARG A 432 22.47 18.59 8.75
N PHE A 433 21.65 18.76 7.71
CA PHE A 433 22.18 19.07 6.38
C PHE A 433 22.60 20.53 6.34
N ASP A 434 23.86 20.74 5.99
CA ASP A 434 24.33 22.06 5.58
C ASP A 434 23.88 22.31 4.15
N TRP A 435 23.23 23.44 3.94
CA TRP A 435 22.87 23.91 2.62
C TRP A 435 24.14 24.39 1.89
N THR A 436 24.04 24.69 0.60
CA THR A 436 25.20 25.14 -0.19
C THR A 436 25.87 26.43 0.32
N ASP A 437 25.21 27.19 1.18
CA ASP A 437 25.76 28.37 1.86
C ASP A 437 26.48 28.05 3.20
N GLY A 438 26.53 26.77 3.60
CA GLY A 438 27.16 26.29 4.84
C GLY A 438 26.30 26.48 6.09
N LEU A 439 25.06 26.94 5.97
CA LEU A 439 24.14 27.07 7.10
C LEU A 439 23.24 25.83 7.18
N SER A 440 23.07 25.28 8.38
CA SER A 440 22.16 24.16 8.64
C SER A 440 20.70 24.59 8.83
N THR A 441 20.46 25.89 8.95
CA THR A 441 19.15 26.49 9.23
C THR A 441 18.96 27.70 8.32
N GLN A 442 17.84 27.72 7.62
CA GLN A 442 17.52 28.72 6.62
C GLN A 442 16.34 29.58 7.07
N PRO A 443 16.46 30.91 7.07
CA PRO A 443 15.32 31.77 7.36
C PRO A 443 14.29 31.69 6.23
N LEU A 444 13.01 31.62 6.62
CA LEU A 444 11.86 31.69 5.73
C LEU A 444 11.25 33.10 5.76
N ALA A 445 10.66 33.47 6.90
CA ALA A 445 9.86 34.68 7.06
C ALA A 445 9.96 35.24 8.49
N GLU A 446 9.72 36.54 8.65
CA GLU A 446 9.40 37.14 9.94
C GLU A 446 7.88 37.06 10.16
N ILE A 447 7.45 36.41 11.24
CA ILE A 447 6.06 36.26 11.63
C ILE A 447 5.75 37.31 12.69
N VAL A 448 4.80 38.19 12.38
CA VAL A 448 4.29 39.18 13.32
C VAL A 448 3.01 38.65 13.95
N ILE A 449 3.05 38.45 15.27
CA ILE A 449 1.89 38.05 16.06
C ILE A 449 1.16 39.30 16.49
N ALA A 450 -0.09 39.43 16.03
CA ALA A 450 -0.97 40.51 16.41
C ALA A 450 -1.30 40.47 17.92
N PRO A 451 -1.51 41.63 18.55
CA PRO A 451 -1.85 41.72 19.97
C PRO A 451 -3.21 41.13 20.35
#